data_AF-A0A6L5H1Q7-F1
#
_entry.id   AF-A0A6L5H1Q7-F1
#
_cell.length_a   1.000
_cell.length_b   1.000
_cell.length_c   1.000
_cell.angle_alpha   90.00
_cell.angle_beta   90.00
_cell.angle_gamma   90.00
#
_symmetry.space_group_name_H-M   'P 1'
#
loop_
_entity.id
_entity.type
_entity.pdbx_description
1 polymer ?
#
loop_
_entity_poly.entity_id
_entity_poly.type
_entity_poly.pdbx_seq_one_letter_code
_entity_poly.pdbx_strand_id
1 'polypeptide(L)'
;EKETAGKQAISNVAEIGKEQAKSEIDKAVATKLQAIEGNAKLSEADKAKAKEAVRTAADAAKSEIEQATDQATVEEKETAGKQAISNVAEIGKEQAKSEIDKAVATKLQAIEGNAKLSEADKAKAKLAVKDAADAAKSEIDQAADQATVEEKETAGKQAISAVAEVGKEQAKSEIDKAAAAKVQAIEGNAKLSEAEKSAAKAAAKKAAEDAKKAIDASTSQAEVDANVTKGTDSISSVAEVGKDQAKSALDSALSAKETAIDNNVKLSDTEKSAAKAAAKQAADDAKKAIDAATTQAEVDRVLRNDIYKDDAAINEVEAFDLSSLLVNGFVSVKQGETLTDQEVLSKVNLPKDVEVIKVEKPTTSALGRLVAKVTLKLSDGSVEEINVPVEVVAPQNHGNEGNGANNGATNTDAKADKAKLEAAIHQLDEFKFDTETAKEANALSADAKKVFANAAASQAEVDAMVKRIEDFMTKVASSTDHATPANDQAAQTPAVAPATTQAAANASQTVSAQANARKAAKELPNTGTVNSTVAMVAAAASAVLGLGLAGRRRKEDEEA
;
A
#
# COMPACT_ATOMS: atom_id res chain seq x y z
N GLU A 1 -4.11 65.34 -101.25
CA GLU A 1 -3.56 63.96 -101.19
C GLU A 1 -2.57 63.73 -100.06
N LYS A 2 -1.41 64.41 -99.99
CA LYS A 2 -0.42 64.16 -98.92
C LYS A 2 -0.93 64.45 -97.49
N GLU A 3 -1.75 65.48 -97.32
CA GLU A 3 -2.38 65.79 -96.02
C GLU A 3 -3.42 64.72 -95.60
N THR A 4 -4.17 64.19 -96.56
CA THR A 4 -5.17 63.13 -96.34
C THR A 4 -4.49 61.81 -96.01
N ALA A 5 -3.41 61.46 -96.73
CA ALA A 5 -2.57 60.30 -96.42
C ALA A 5 -1.85 60.45 -95.07
N GLY A 6 -1.41 61.65 -94.72
CA GLY A 6 -0.83 61.94 -93.40
C GLY A 6 -1.83 61.81 -92.27
N LYS A 7 -3.04 62.36 -92.41
CA LYS A 7 -4.13 62.20 -91.44
C LYS A 7 -4.60 60.75 -91.31
N GLN A 8 -4.64 60.01 -92.40
CA GLN A 8 -4.98 58.58 -92.40
C GLN A 8 -3.86 57.73 -91.80
N ALA A 9 -2.59 58.08 -92.02
CA ALA A 9 -1.44 57.45 -91.36
C ALA A 9 -1.42 57.73 -89.85
N ILE A 10 -1.73 58.97 -89.42
CA ILE A 10 -1.86 59.34 -88.00
C ILE A 10 -3.08 58.65 -87.37
N SER A 11 -4.20 58.56 -88.08
CA SER A 11 -5.41 57.86 -87.62
C SER A 11 -5.27 56.33 -87.59
N ASN A 12 -4.32 55.77 -88.35
CA ASN A 12 -3.97 54.35 -88.34
C ASN A 12 -2.88 54.00 -87.31
N VAL A 13 -2.30 55.00 -86.63
CA VAL A 13 -1.53 54.75 -85.41
C VAL A 13 -2.55 54.36 -84.33
N ALA A 14 -2.72 53.07 -84.11
CA ALA A 14 -3.45 52.58 -82.94
C ALA A 14 -2.77 53.15 -81.68
N GLU A 15 -3.54 53.82 -80.83
CA GLU A 15 -3.06 54.28 -79.54
C GLU A 15 -2.60 53.06 -78.74
N ILE A 16 -1.31 53.03 -78.35
CA ILE A 16 -0.75 51.92 -77.57
C ILE A 16 -1.43 51.96 -76.18
N GLY A 17 -2.24 50.96 -75.86
CA GLY A 17 -3.16 50.91 -74.72
C GLY A 17 -2.51 50.75 -73.33
N LYS A 18 -1.37 51.41 -73.07
CA LYS A 18 -0.59 51.28 -71.83
C LYS A 18 -1.37 51.66 -70.57
N GLU A 19 -2.13 52.75 -70.61
CA GLU A 19 -2.90 53.21 -69.44
C GLU A 19 -4.02 52.24 -69.08
N GLN A 20 -4.68 51.65 -70.08
CA GLN A 20 -5.66 50.60 -69.85
C GLN A 20 -5.01 49.37 -69.22
N ALA A 21 -3.86 48.93 -69.74
CA ALA A 21 -3.12 47.80 -69.17
C ALA A 21 -2.66 48.04 -67.72
N LYS A 22 -2.17 49.25 -67.39
CA LYS A 22 -1.83 49.62 -66.00
C LYS A 22 -3.05 49.64 -65.08
N SER A 23 -4.20 50.13 -65.56
CA SER A 23 -5.46 50.09 -64.79
C SER A 23 -5.91 48.65 -64.51
N GLU A 24 -5.72 47.76 -65.48
CA GLU A 24 -5.99 46.33 -65.33
C GLU A 24 -5.04 45.65 -64.32
N ILE A 25 -3.78 46.08 -64.23
CA ILE A 25 -2.86 45.70 -63.15
C ILE A 25 -3.36 46.17 -61.78
N ASP A 26 -3.84 47.41 -61.66
CA ASP A 26 -4.39 47.94 -60.40
C ASP A 26 -5.61 47.15 -59.92
N LYS A 27 -6.49 46.71 -60.83
CA LYS A 27 -7.59 45.82 -60.50
C LYS A 27 -7.09 44.48 -59.97
N ALA A 28 -6.09 43.88 -60.61
CA ALA A 28 -5.50 42.62 -60.16
C ALA A 28 -4.86 42.75 -58.76
N VAL A 29 -4.18 43.86 -58.48
CA VAL A 29 -3.66 44.20 -57.14
C VAL A 29 -4.79 44.25 -56.13
N ALA A 30 -5.86 45.01 -56.40
CA ALA A 30 -6.98 45.15 -55.47
C ALA A 30 -7.60 43.78 -55.12
N THR A 31 -7.81 42.91 -56.11
CA THR A 31 -8.30 41.55 -55.90
C THR A 31 -7.35 40.72 -55.03
N LYS A 32 -6.04 40.72 -55.31
CA LYS A 32 -5.06 39.95 -54.55
C LYS A 32 -4.91 40.45 -53.11
N LEU A 33 -4.92 41.77 -52.88
CA LEU A 33 -4.86 42.35 -51.53
C LEU A 33 -6.09 41.96 -50.69
N GLN A 34 -7.28 41.88 -51.30
CA GLN A 34 -8.49 41.41 -50.62
C GLN A 34 -8.39 39.93 -50.24
N ALA A 35 -7.84 39.09 -51.11
CA ALA A 35 -7.59 37.68 -50.80
C ALA A 35 -6.63 37.51 -49.62
N ILE A 36 -5.52 38.26 -49.61
CA ILE A 36 -4.55 38.27 -48.50
C ILE A 36 -5.20 38.71 -47.18
N GLU A 37 -6.06 39.73 -47.21
CA GLU A 37 -6.75 40.21 -46.01
C GLU A 37 -7.66 39.15 -45.39
N GLY A 38 -8.34 38.38 -46.24
CA GLY A 38 -9.23 37.28 -45.80
C GLY A 38 -8.50 36.00 -45.41
N ASN A 39 -7.19 35.89 -45.60
CA ASN A 39 -6.45 34.66 -45.34
C ASN A 39 -6.12 34.50 -43.85
N ALA A 40 -6.90 33.66 -43.16
CA ALA A 40 -6.74 33.37 -41.73
C ALA A 40 -5.44 32.63 -41.37
N LYS A 41 -4.70 32.11 -42.35
CA LYS A 41 -3.39 31.47 -42.13
C LYS A 41 -2.25 32.48 -41.99
N LEU A 42 -2.50 33.75 -42.30
CA LEU A 42 -1.53 34.83 -42.20
C LEU A 42 -1.77 35.65 -40.92
N SER A 43 -0.71 35.91 -40.17
CA SER A 43 -0.73 36.96 -39.15
C SER A 43 -0.71 38.34 -39.80
N GLU A 44 -0.93 39.40 -39.04
CA GLU A 44 -0.79 40.77 -39.55
C GLU A 44 0.62 41.06 -40.12
N ALA A 45 1.65 40.45 -39.53
CA ALA A 45 3.02 40.55 -40.04
C ALA A 45 3.19 39.79 -41.37
N ASP A 46 2.62 38.58 -41.48
CA ASP A 46 2.66 37.80 -42.73
C ASP A 46 1.88 38.52 -43.85
N LYS A 47 0.68 39.04 -43.53
CA LYS A 47 -0.12 39.85 -44.45
C LYS A 47 0.67 41.06 -44.94
N ALA A 48 1.36 41.77 -44.06
CA ALA A 48 2.16 42.93 -44.45
C ALA A 48 3.25 42.57 -45.47
N LYS A 49 3.97 41.46 -45.25
CA LYS A 49 4.99 40.96 -46.20
C LYS A 49 4.38 40.57 -47.54
N ALA A 50 3.27 39.83 -47.54
CA ALA A 50 2.59 39.42 -48.77
C ALA A 50 2.07 40.62 -49.56
N LYS A 51 1.47 41.61 -48.88
CA LYS A 51 1.01 42.86 -49.52
C LYS A 51 2.16 43.65 -50.15
N GLU A 52 3.33 43.65 -49.52
CA GLU A 52 4.51 44.33 -50.07
C GLU A 52 5.07 43.62 -51.32
N ALA A 53 5.08 42.28 -51.31
CA ALA A 53 5.43 41.50 -52.50
C ALA A 53 4.46 41.74 -53.67
N VAL A 54 3.15 41.88 -53.38
CA VAL A 54 2.14 42.28 -54.39
C VAL A 54 2.45 43.65 -54.99
N ARG A 55 2.77 44.65 -54.17
CA ARG A 55 3.15 45.99 -54.67
C ARG A 55 4.39 45.93 -55.54
N THR A 56 5.42 45.21 -55.10
CA THR A 56 6.66 45.03 -55.87
C THR A 56 6.40 44.38 -57.23
N ALA A 57 5.58 43.32 -57.27
CA ALA A 57 5.20 42.67 -58.52
C ALA A 57 4.40 43.60 -59.46
N ALA A 58 3.52 44.43 -58.90
CA ALA A 58 2.74 45.39 -59.65
C ALA A 58 3.61 46.52 -60.24
N ASP A 59 4.55 47.05 -59.46
CA ASP A 59 5.48 48.08 -59.93
C ASP A 59 6.38 47.56 -61.06
N ALA A 60 6.86 46.32 -60.94
CA ALA A 60 7.60 45.64 -62.00
C ALA A 60 6.76 45.49 -63.27
N ALA A 61 5.53 44.99 -63.16
CA ALA A 61 4.61 44.82 -64.29
C ALA A 61 4.32 46.16 -65.00
N LYS A 62 4.03 47.22 -64.24
CA LYS A 62 3.78 48.56 -64.79
C LYS A 62 5.00 49.13 -65.50
N SER A 63 6.21 48.88 -64.97
CA SER A 63 7.46 49.27 -65.62
C SER A 63 7.69 48.54 -66.95
N GLU A 64 7.39 47.24 -67.01
CA GLU A 64 7.48 46.47 -68.26
C GLU A 64 6.46 46.94 -69.31
N ILE A 65 5.22 47.24 -68.90
CA ILE A 65 4.19 47.83 -69.78
C ILE A 65 4.62 49.20 -70.31
N GLU A 66 5.24 50.03 -69.47
CA GLU A 66 5.73 51.35 -69.88
C GLU A 66 6.82 51.25 -70.96
N GLN A 67 7.68 50.23 -70.86
CA GLN A 67 8.77 49.98 -71.81
C GLN A 67 8.30 49.36 -73.14
N ALA A 68 7.08 48.82 -73.21
CA ALA A 68 6.55 48.21 -74.43
C ALA A 68 6.46 49.22 -75.59
N THR A 69 6.88 48.80 -76.79
CA THR A 69 6.92 49.65 -77.99
C THR A 69 5.75 49.44 -78.94
N ASP A 70 4.95 48.40 -78.72
CA ASP A 70 3.78 48.05 -79.52
C ASP A 70 2.66 47.43 -78.66
N GLN A 71 1.47 47.33 -79.24
CA GLN A 71 0.27 46.86 -78.55
C GLN A 71 0.35 45.37 -78.15
N ALA A 72 0.92 44.52 -78.99
CA ALA A 72 1.05 43.09 -78.69
C ALA A 72 1.94 42.86 -77.45
N THR A 73 3.04 43.61 -77.36
CA THR A 73 3.93 43.59 -76.19
C THR A 73 3.22 44.10 -74.95
N VAL A 74 2.39 45.14 -75.05
CA VAL A 74 1.58 45.61 -73.90
C VAL A 74 0.67 44.50 -73.37
N GLU A 75 -0.04 43.79 -74.25
CA GLU A 75 -0.95 42.70 -73.87
C GLU A 75 -0.20 41.50 -73.25
N GLU A 76 0.97 41.17 -73.78
CA GLU A 76 1.86 40.15 -73.21
C GLU A 76 2.31 40.54 -71.79
N LYS A 77 2.79 41.78 -71.62
CA LYS A 77 3.28 42.28 -70.33
C LYS A 77 2.17 42.44 -69.30
N GLU A 78 0.97 42.85 -69.71
CA GLU A 78 -0.22 42.86 -68.86
C GLU A 78 -0.53 41.45 -68.35
N THR A 79 -0.56 40.46 -69.26
CA THR A 79 -0.86 39.07 -68.92
C THR A 79 0.18 38.50 -67.96
N ALA A 80 1.47 38.71 -68.25
CA ALA A 80 2.56 38.29 -67.38
C ALA A 80 2.50 38.97 -66.01
N GLY A 81 2.21 40.28 -65.96
CA GLY A 81 2.07 41.04 -64.73
C GLY A 81 0.90 40.57 -63.85
N LYS A 82 -0.27 40.33 -64.45
CA LYS A 82 -1.44 39.74 -63.76
C LYS A 82 -1.09 38.37 -63.17
N GLN A 83 -0.38 37.52 -63.92
CA GLN A 83 0.08 36.22 -63.41
C GLN A 83 1.07 36.37 -62.26
N ALA A 84 2.06 37.26 -62.37
CA ALA A 84 3.04 37.51 -61.30
C ALA A 84 2.36 37.95 -60.00
N ILE A 85 1.40 38.87 -60.06
CA ILE A 85 0.61 39.32 -58.90
C ILE A 85 -0.21 38.18 -58.30
N SER A 86 -0.90 37.41 -59.13
CA SER A 86 -1.70 36.25 -58.69
C SER A 86 -0.83 35.21 -57.96
N ASN A 87 0.39 35.01 -58.46
CA ASN A 87 1.35 34.02 -57.97
C ASN A 87 2.16 34.47 -56.74
N VAL A 88 1.96 35.69 -56.23
CA VAL A 88 2.58 36.11 -54.97
C VAL A 88 2.20 35.13 -53.86
N ALA A 89 3.23 34.56 -53.22
CA ALA A 89 3.09 33.55 -52.19
C ALA A 89 2.52 34.15 -50.89
N GLU A 90 1.60 33.42 -50.29
CA GLU A 90 0.96 33.74 -49.01
C GLU A 90 1.44 32.73 -47.97
N ILE A 91 2.55 33.04 -47.30
CA ILE A 91 3.21 32.12 -46.36
C ILE A 91 3.10 32.68 -44.93
N GLY A 92 2.47 31.92 -44.05
CA GLY A 92 2.10 32.29 -42.67
C GLY A 92 3.11 31.83 -41.60
N LYS A 93 4.39 32.19 -41.75
CA LYS A 93 5.44 31.74 -40.82
C LYS A 93 5.26 32.34 -39.44
N GLU A 94 4.97 33.63 -39.35
CA GLU A 94 4.78 34.31 -38.07
C GLU A 94 3.54 33.79 -37.34
N GLN A 95 2.46 33.51 -38.06
CA GLN A 95 1.27 32.87 -37.50
C GLN A 95 1.59 31.49 -36.90
N ALA A 96 2.28 30.63 -37.66
CA ALA A 96 2.67 29.30 -37.19
C ALA A 96 3.56 29.35 -35.94
N LYS A 97 4.51 30.29 -35.87
CA LYS A 97 5.34 30.49 -34.66
C LYS A 97 4.52 30.94 -33.45
N SER A 98 3.52 31.80 -33.64
CA SER A 98 2.60 32.19 -32.55
C SER A 98 1.80 30.99 -32.05
N GLU A 99 1.42 30.08 -32.93
CA GLU A 99 0.73 28.84 -32.57
C GLU A 99 1.64 27.86 -31.80
N ILE A 100 2.94 27.82 -32.12
CA ILE A 100 3.95 27.12 -31.30
C ILE A 100 4.06 27.75 -29.91
N ASP A 101 4.09 29.08 -29.80
CA ASP A 101 4.13 29.76 -28.50
C ASP A 101 2.92 29.45 -27.61
N LYS A 102 1.72 29.34 -28.21
CA LYS A 102 0.52 28.89 -27.49
C LYS A 102 0.68 27.46 -26.97
N ALA A 103 1.20 26.54 -27.79
CA ALA A 103 1.44 25.15 -27.38
C ALA A 103 2.46 25.07 -26.23
N VAL A 104 3.54 25.88 -26.30
CA VAL A 104 4.51 26.03 -25.21
C VAL A 104 3.81 26.50 -23.93
N ALA A 105 3.02 27.57 -23.99
CA ALA A 105 2.33 28.11 -22.81
C ALA A 105 1.43 27.05 -22.15
N THR A 106 0.67 26.29 -22.94
CA THR A 106 -0.15 25.17 -22.43
C THR A 106 0.70 24.09 -21.77
N LYS A 107 1.79 23.66 -22.41
CA LYS A 107 2.66 22.61 -21.85
C LYS A 107 3.38 23.05 -20.58
N LEU A 108 3.83 24.30 -20.51
CA LEU A 108 4.45 24.86 -19.30
C LEU A 108 3.48 24.93 -18.12
N GLN A 109 2.20 25.24 -18.36
CA GLN A 109 1.16 25.20 -17.32
C GLN A 109 0.93 23.77 -16.81
N ALA A 110 0.90 22.78 -17.70
CA ALA A 110 0.78 21.37 -17.31
C ALA A 110 1.95 20.93 -16.42
N ILE A 111 3.19 21.26 -16.81
CA ILE A 111 4.40 20.97 -16.02
C ILE A 111 4.33 21.64 -14.63
N GLU A 112 3.89 22.90 -14.56
CA GLU A 112 3.80 23.62 -13.29
C GLU A 112 2.77 22.99 -12.34
N GLY A 113 1.65 22.51 -12.88
CA GLY A 113 0.60 21.84 -12.13
C GLY A 113 0.90 20.38 -11.75
N ASN A 114 2.00 19.80 -12.23
CA ASN A 114 2.31 18.40 -12.00
C ASN A 114 2.99 18.17 -10.64
N ALA A 115 2.21 17.72 -9.66
CA ALA A 115 2.66 17.46 -8.29
C ALA A 115 3.68 16.31 -8.15
N LYS A 116 3.87 15.47 -9.17
CA LYS A 116 4.88 14.40 -9.16
C LYS A 116 6.29 14.92 -9.46
N LEU A 117 6.44 16.16 -9.92
CA LEU A 117 7.72 16.75 -10.27
C LEU A 117 8.22 17.64 -9.13
N SER A 118 9.50 17.50 -8.79
CA SER A 118 10.20 18.50 -7.99
C SER A 118 10.49 19.74 -8.82
N GLU A 119 10.90 20.83 -8.18
CA GLU A 119 11.35 22.04 -8.90
C GLU A 119 12.51 21.76 -9.87
N ALA A 120 13.39 20.81 -9.54
CA ALA A 120 14.46 20.37 -10.43
C ALA A 120 13.93 19.60 -11.65
N ASP A 121 12.96 18.70 -11.46
CA ASP A 121 12.31 17.97 -12.55
C ASP A 121 11.54 18.94 -13.48
N LYS A 122 10.80 19.90 -12.89
CA LYS A 122 10.11 20.96 -13.64
C LYS A 122 11.10 21.76 -14.47
N ALA A 123 12.24 22.19 -13.91
CA ALA A 123 13.23 22.95 -14.64
C ALA A 123 13.77 22.19 -15.87
N LYS A 124 14.04 20.89 -15.73
CA LYS A 124 14.47 20.03 -16.85
C LYS A 124 13.39 19.90 -17.92
N ALA A 125 12.14 19.66 -17.53
CA ALA A 125 11.02 19.55 -18.47
C ALA A 125 10.78 20.87 -19.22
N LYS A 126 10.83 22.02 -18.53
CA LYS A 126 10.69 23.35 -19.14
C LYS A 126 11.80 23.64 -20.14
N LEU A 127 13.04 23.22 -19.86
CA LEU A 127 14.15 23.35 -20.81
C LEU A 127 13.91 22.50 -22.06
N ALA A 128 13.48 21.24 -21.91
CA ALA A 128 13.16 20.38 -23.06
C ALA A 128 12.00 20.93 -23.91
N VAL A 129 10.98 21.54 -23.30
CA VAL A 129 9.90 22.25 -24.03
C VAL A 129 10.47 23.43 -24.82
N LYS A 130 11.36 24.22 -24.23
CA LYS A 130 12.00 25.35 -24.90
C LYS A 130 12.82 24.87 -26.11
N ASP A 131 13.63 23.83 -25.94
CA ASP A 131 14.46 23.29 -27.02
C ASP A 131 13.61 22.74 -28.17
N ALA A 132 12.51 22.04 -27.87
CA ALA A 132 11.55 21.57 -28.88
C ALA A 132 10.87 22.74 -29.62
N ALA A 133 10.53 23.82 -28.91
CA ALA A 133 9.93 25.00 -29.51
C ALA A 133 10.91 25.76 -30.41
N ASP A 134 12.17 25.91 -29.99
CA ASP A 134 13.21 26.56 -30.79
C ASP A 134 13.50 25.76 -32.06
N ALA A 135 13.56 24.42 -31.97
CA ALA A 135 13.68 23.55 -33.12
C ALA A 135 12.51 23.72 -34.10
N ALA A 136 11.27 23.67 -33.60
CA ALA A 136 10.07 23.86 -34.42
C ALA A 136 10.05 25.22 -35.14
N LYS A 137 10.37 26.30 -34.44
CA LYS A 137 10.42 27.65 -35.03
C LYS A 137 11.49 27.76 -36.11
N SER A 138 12.64 27.12 -35.92
CA SER A 138 13.71 27.06 -36.91
C SER A 138 13.29 26.29 -38.18
N GLU A 139 12.57 25.18 -38.03
CA GLU A 139 12.03 24.43 -39.18
C GLU A 139 10.96 25.24 -39.93
N ILE A 140 10.07 25.94 -39.23
CA ILE A 140 9.09 26.86 -39.82
C ILE A 140 9.79 27.99 -40.59
N ASP A 141 10.89 28.53 -40.06
CA ASP A 141 11.69 29.55 -40.74
C ASP A 141 12.28 29.07 -42.06
N GLN A 142 12.65 27.80 -42.15
CA GLN A 142 13.24 27.19 -43.34
C GLN A 142 12.20 26.75 -44.38
N ALA A 143 10.91 26.71 -44.03
CA ALA A 143 9.85 26.29 -44.95
C ALA A 143 9.78 27.19 -46.19
N ALA A 144 9.75 26.58 -47.38
CA ALA A 144 9.71 27.31 -48.65
C ALA A 144 8.29 27.70 -49.09
N ASP A 145 7.28 26.97 -48.59
CA ASP A 145 5.88 27.13 -48.96
C ASP A 145 4.96 26.93 -47.75
N GLN A 146 3.68 27.26 -47.94
CA GLN A 146 2.68 27.21 -46.89
C GLN A 146 2.36 25.78 -46.41
N ALA A 147 2.42 24.79 -47.31
CA ALA A 147 2.16 23.40 -46.95
C ALA A 147 3.25 22.88 -45.99
N THR A 148 4.51 23.22 -46.26
CA THR A 148 5.66 22.92 -45.41
C THR A 148 5.55 23.62 -44.06
N VAL A 149 5.10 24.89 -44.02
CA VAL A 149 4.84 25.60 -42.75
C VAL A 149 3.83 24.83 -41.90
N GLU A 150 2.73 24.37 -42.47
CA GLU A 150 1.68 23.63 -41.77
C GLU A 150 2.17 22.27 -41.25
N GLU A 151 2.99 21.57 -42.05
CA GLU A 151 3.65 20.32 -41.63
C GLU A 151 4.55 20.58 -40.42
N LYS A 152 5.42 21.60 -40.48
CA LYS A 152 6.39 21.91 -39.40
C LYS A 152 5.71 22.44 -38.15
N GLU A 153 4.64 23.23 -38.28
CA GLU A 153 3.81 23.63 -37.15
C GLU A 153 3.21 22.41 -36.45
N THR A 154 2.63 21.48 -37.22
CA THR A 154 2.01 20.26 -36.69
C THR A 154 3.03 19.38 -35.97
N ALA A 155 4.18 19.13 -36.61
CA ALA A 155 5.27 18.36 -36.02
C ALA A 155 5.82 19.03 -34.75
N GLY A 156 6.00 20.36 -34.77
CA GLY A 156 6.45 21.14 -33.61
C GLY A 156 5.49 21.07 -32.43
N LYS A 157 4.18 21.23 -32.67
CA LYS A 157 3.15 21.06 -31.64
C LYS A 157 3.18 19.65 -31.03
N GLN A 158 3.35 18.62 -31.86
CA GLN A 158 3.46 17.23 -31.39
C GLN A 158 4.72 17.02 -30.54
N ALA A 159 5.88 17.54 -30.97
CA ALA A 159 7.14 17.43 -30.23
C ALA A 159 7.04 18.09 -28.85
N ILE A 160 6.48 19.30 -28.76
CA ILE A 160 6.25 19.99 -27.49
C ILE A 160 5.30 19.19 -26.57
N SER A 161 4.20 18.66 -27.12
CA SER A 161 3.26 17.85 -26.36
C SER A 161 3.89 16.55 -25.85
N ALA A 162 4.83 15.97 -26.61
CA ALA A 162 5.50 14.71 -26.30
C ALA A 162 6.64 14.85 -25.28
N VAL A 163 7.03 16.07 -24.88
CA VAL A 163 8.03 16.26 -23.83
C VAL A 163 7.58 15.54 -22.55
N ALA A 164 8.43 14.61 -22.09
CA ALA A 164 8.14 13.75 -20.96
C ALA A 164 8.21 14.53 -19.63
N GLU A 165 7.27 14.23 -18.74
CA GLU A 165 7.20 14.78 -17.39
C GLU A 165 7.52 13.65 -16.40
N VAL A 166 8.79 13.50 -16.05
CA VAL A 166 9.28 12.40 -15.22
C VAL A 166 9.92 12.96 -13.94
N GLY A 167 9.34 12.63 -12.79
CA GLY A 167 9.72 13.11 -11.46
C GLY A 167 10.83 12.31 -10.79
N LYS A 168 12.00 12.19 -11.42
CA LYS A 168 13.11 11.37 -10.88
C LYS A 168 13.71 11.98 -9.63
N GLU A 169 13.90 13.30 -9.58
CA GLU A 169 14.48 13.96 -8.41
C GLU A 169 13.53 13.89 -7.20
N GLN A 170 12.23 14.10 -7.43
CA GLN A 170 11.21 13.91 -6.40
C GLN A 170 11.22 12.47 -5.84
N ALA A 171 11.22 11.47 -6.71
CA ALA A 171 11.26 10.06 -6.32
C ALA A 171 12.51 9.69 -5.50
N LYS A 172 13.69 10.21 -5.86
CA LYS A 172 14.91 10.00 -5.07
C LYS A 172 14.82 10.63 -3.68
N SER A 173 14.17 11.79 -3.55
CA SER A 173 13.93 12.42 -2.25
C SER A 173 13.02 11.58 -1.37
N GLU A 174 12.03 10.90 -1.94
CA GLU A 174 11.15 9.97 -1.21
C GLU A 174 11.93 8.74 -0.71
N ILE A 175 12.80 8.18 -1.53
CA ILE A 175 13.72 7.11 -1.11
C ILE A 175 14.65 7.57 0.02
N ASP A 176 15.18 8.79 -0.06
CA ASP A 176 16.00 9.36 1.03
C ASP A 176 15.24 9.50 2.34
N LYS A 177 13.99 9.96 2.29
CA LYS A 177 13.12 10.06 3.47
C LYS A 177 12.85 8.68 4.07
N ALA A 178 12.53 7.69 3.24
CA ALA A 178 12.31 6.31 3.70
C ALA A 178 13.56 5.71 4.34
N ALA A 179 14.73 5.90 3.73
CA ALA A 179 16.01 5.45 4.27
C ALA A 179 16.33 6.12 5.61
N ALA A 180 16.15 7.44 5.71
CA ALA A 180 16.38 8.18 6.95
C ALA A 180 15.46 7.71 8.08
N ALA A 181 14.17 7.50 7.80
CA ALA A 181 13.22 6.97 8.77
C ALA A 181 13.61 5.57 9.26
N LYS A 182 14.00 4.67 8.35
CA LYS A 182 14.48 3.32 8.72
C LYS A 182 15.75 3.36 9.56
N VAL A 183 16.70 4.24 9.22
CA VAL A 183 17.93 4.43 10.01
C VAL A 183 17.63 4.92 11.42
N GLN A 184 16.66 5.83 11.60
CA GLN A 184 16.21 6.27 12.91
C GLN A 184 15.53 5.16 13.71
N ALA A 185 14.69 4.33 13.07
CA ALA A 185 14.05 3.18 13.71
C ALA A 185 15.10 2.16 14.20
N ILE A 186 16.11 1.85 13.38
CA ILE A 186 17.22 0.96 13.75
C ILE A 186 18.01 1.54 14.94
N GLU A 187 18.27 2.85 14.94
CA GLU A 187 19.00 3.50 16.03
C GLU A 187 18.28 3.38 17.38
N GLY A 188 16.95 3.54 17.36
CA GLY A 188 16.10 3.40 18.53
C GLY A 188 15.82 1.95 18.95
N ASN A 189 16.25 0.95 18.17
CA ASN A 189 15.96 -0.44 18.47
C ASN A 189 16.90 -0.95 19.57
N ALA A 190 16.36 -0.99 20.79
CA ALA A 190 17.09 -1.39 21.98
C ALA A 190 17.51 -2.86 22.00
N LYS A 191 16.96 -3.73 21.13
CA LYS A 191 17.33 -5.15 21.05
C LYS A 191 18.65 -5.39 20.31
N LEU A 192 19.13 -4.43 19.51
CA LEU A 192 20.33 -4.58 18.69
C LEU A 192 21.57 -4.08 19.43
N SER A 193 22.70 -4.75 19.21
CA SER A 193 24.03 -4.20 19.52
C SER A 193 24.42 -3.09 18.56
N GLU A 194 25.43 -2.29 18.91
CA GLU A 194 25.96 -1.25 18.02
C GLU A 194 26.50 -1.82 16.69
N ALA A 195 27.09 -3.03 16.72
CA ALA A 195 27.54 -3.71 15.51
C ALA A 195 26.36 -4.12 14.61
N GLU A 196 25.31 -4.69 15.19
CA GLU A 196 24.09 -5.09 14.47
C GLU A 196 23.35 -3.87 13.91
N LYS A 197 23.25 -2.76 14.67
CA LYS A 197 22.72 -1.49 14.17
C LYS A 197 23.52 -0.98 12.99
N SER A 198 24.85 -0.99 13.08
CA SER A 198 25.72 -0.54 11.98
C SER A 198 25.51 -1.38 10.72
N ALA A 199 25.41 -2.70 10.84
CA ALA A 199 25.14 -3.60 9.71
C ALA A 199 23.75 -3.33 9.09
N ALA A 200 22.71 -3.19 9.91
CA ALA A 200 21.35 -2.91 9.43
C ALA A 200 21.26 -1.54 8.73
N LYS A 201 21.90 -0.49 9.28
CA LYS A 201 21.96 0.83 8.62
C LYS A 201 22.69 0.76 7.27
N ALA A 202 23.79 0.01 7.18
CA ALA A 202 24.51 -0.18 5.93
C ALA A 202 23.64 -0.89 4.88
N ALA A 203 22.88 -1.91 5.29
CA ALA A 203 21.93 -2.59 4.41
C ALA A 203 20.80 -1.66 3.93
N ALA A 204 20.23 -0.83 4.82
CA ALA A 204 19.23 0.17 4.46
C ALA A 204 19.76 1.22 3.47
N LYS A 205 20.98 1.72 3.70
CA LYS A 205 21.65 2.63 2.76
C LYS A 205 21.86 1.98 1.40
N LYS A 206 22.30 0.72 1.36
CA LYS A 206 22.50 -0.01 0.11
C LYS A 206 21.19 -0.19 -0.66
N ALA A 207 20.11 -0.57 0.02
CA ALA A 207 18.78 -0.69 -0.59
C ALA A 207 18.30 0.64 -1.19
N ALA A 208 18.54 1.76 -0.50
CA ALA A 208 18.24 3.10 -1.00
C ALA A 208 19.08 3.46 -2.24
N GLU A 209 20.38 3.18 -2.24
CA GLU A 209 21.26 3.41 -3.40
C GLU A 209 20.82 2.60 -4.63
N ASP A 210 20.47 1.33 -4.44
CA ASP A 210 20.00 0.47 -5.53
C ASP A 210 18.65 0.94 -6.08
N ALA A 211 17.73 1.39 -5.23
CA ALA A 211 16.47 2.01 -5.64
C ALA A 211 16.69 3.29 -6.46
N LYS A 212 17.59 4.18 -6.02
CA LYS A 212 17.92 5.41 -6.76
C LYS A 212 18.51 5.13 -8.14
N LYS A 213 19.38 4.12 -8.26
CA LYS A 213 19.93 3.69 -9.56
C LYS A 213 18.83 3.18 -10.49
N ALA A 214 17.85 2.44 -9.96
CA ALA A 214 16.72 1.98 -10.74
C ALA A 214 15.84 3.16 -11.21
N ILE A 215 15.57 4.14 -10.34
CA ILE A 215 14.86 5.39 -10.70
C ILE A 215 15.60 6.17 -11.79
N ASP A 216 16.94 6.23 -11.71
CA ASP A 216 17.77 6.87 -12.73
C ASP A 216 17.64 6.21 -14.10
N ALA A 217 17.53 4.89 -14.14
CA ALA A 217 17.36 4.12 -15.37
C ALA A 217 15.94 4.20 -15.95
N SER A 218 14.93 4.61 -15.18
CA SER A 218 13.54 4.68 -15.63
C SER A 218 13.36 5.62 -16.83
N THR A 219 12.59 5.20 -17.82
CA THR A 219 12.27 5.99 -19.02
C THR A 219 10.87 6.60 -18.98
N SER A 220 10.04 6.16 -18.04
CA SER A 220 8.66 6.64 -17.85
C SER A 220 8.35 6.90 -16.38
N GLN A 221 7.32 7.71 -16.12
CA GLN A 221 6.84 7.93 -14.75
C GLN A 221 6.32 6.64 -14.10
N ALA A 222 5.72 5.72 -14.88
CA ALA A 222 5.24 4.45 -14.34
C ALA A 222 6.40 3.57 -13.82
N GLU A 223 7.54 3.55 -14.54
CA GLU A 223 8.74 2.87 -14.07
C GLU A 223 9.34 3.55 -12.85
N VAL A 224 9.32 4.89 -12.77
CA VAL A 224 9.73 5.62 -11.56
C VAL A 224 8.87 5.23 -10.37
N ASP A 225 7.53 5.27 -10.51
CA ASP A 225 6.59 4.92 -9.45
C ASP A 225 6.81 3.47 -8.96
N ALA A 226 6.98 2.52 -9.88
CA ALA A 226 7.26 1.12 -9.53
C ALA A 226 8.59 0.95 -8.77
N ASN A 227 9.63 1.67 -9.19
CA ASN A 227 10.94 1.62 -8.52
C ASN A 227 10.93 2.31 -7.15
N VAL A 228 10.11 3.34 -6.95
CA VAL A 228 9.87 3.93 -5.62
C VAL A 228 9.26 2.88 -4.70
N THR A 229 8.15 2.23 -5.10
CA THR A 229 7.50 1.19 -4.29
C THR A 229 8.46 0.05 -3.94
N LYS A 230 9.16 -0.51 -4.94
CA LYS A 230 10.13 -1.58 -4.72
C LYS A 230 11.26 -1.13 -3.79
N GLY A 231 11.73 0.09 -3.94
CA GLY A 231 12.77 0.68 -3.11
C GLY A 231 12.35 0.86 -1.66
N THR A 232 11.17 1.44 -1.42
CA THR A 232 10.61 1.60 -0.07
C THR A 232 10.37 0.27 0.61
N ASP A 233 9.86 -0.73 -0.11
CA ASP A 233 9.65 -2.08 0.41
C ASP A 233 10.97 -2.74 0.81
N SER A 234 11.99 -2.63 -0.04
CA SER A 234 13.33 -3.16 0.23
C SER A 234 13.98 -2.51 1.45
N ILE A 235 13.84 -1.19 1.61
CA ILE A 235 14.32 -0.45 2.79
C ILE A 235 13.57 -0.90 4.05
N SER A 236 12.24 -1.00 3.99
CA SER A 236 11.42 -1.37 5.14
C SER A 236 11.70 -2.80 5.64
N SER A 237 12.02 -3.69 4.70
CA SER A 237 12.28 -5.12 4.92
C SER A 237 13.71 -5.43 5.36
N VAL A 238 14.56 -4.42 5.58
CA VAL A 238 15.88 -4.62 6.18
C VAL A 238 15.73 -5.28 7.55
N ALA A 239 16.37 -6.43 7.70
CA ALA A 239 16.30 -7.26 8.89
C ALA A 239 17.00 -6.60 10.09
N GLU A 240 16.35 -6.71 11.24
CA GLU A 240 16.81 -6.20 12.53
C GLU A 240 16.76 -7.36 13.52
N VAL A 241 17.88 -8.06 13.71
CA VAL A 241 17.96 -9.27 14.55
C VAL A 241 19.02 -9.06 15.62
N GLY A 242 18.57 -8.96 16.87
CA GLY A 242 19.39 -8.71 18.06
C GLY A 242 19.93 -10.00 18.68
N LYS A 243 20.97 -10.58 18.07
CA LYS A 243 21.58 -11.84 18.53
C LYS A 243 22.53 -11.60 19.69
N ASP A 244 23.31 -10.52 19.66
CA ASP A 244 24.32 -10.24 20.68
C ASP A 244 23.70 -10.02 22.06
N GLN A 245 22.65 -9.20 22.13
CA GLN A 245 21.93 -8.97 23.39
C GLN A 245 21.21 -10.23 23.89
N ALA A 246 20.64 -11.03 22.99
CA ALA A 246 20.01 -12.29 23.37
C ALA A 246 21.02 -13.26 24.00
N LYS A 247 22.22 -13.38 23.45
CA LYS A 247 23.30 -14.18 24.05
C LYS A 247 23.74 -13.63 25.39
N SER A 248 23.87 -12.31 25.53
CA SER A 248 24.20 -11.68 26.82
C SER A 248 23.14 -11.92 27.89
N ALA A 249 21.86 -11.91 27.53
CA ALA A 249 20.77 -12.24 28.44
C ALA A 249 20.82 -13.70 28.88
N LEU A 250 21.12 -14.61 27.94
CA LEU A 250 21.30 -16.02 28.21
C LEU A 250 22.50 -16.31 29.13
N ASP A 251 23.62 -15.62 28.93
CA ASP A 251 24.79 -15.69 29.83
C ASP A 251 24.46 -15.24 31.25
N SER A 252 23.67 -14.17 31.38
CA SER A 252 23.20 -13.67 32.67
C SER A 252 22.26 -14.66 33.36
N ALA A 253 21.34 -15.27 32.61
CA ALA A 253 20.43 -16.29 33.12
C ALA A 253 21.17 -17.55 33.57
N LEU A 254 22.15 -18.01 32.78
CA LEU A 254 23.01 -19.15 33.15
C LEU A 254 23.76 -18.86 34.46
N SER A 255 24.38 -17.69 34.59
CA SER A 255 25.11 -17.31 35.81
C SER A 255 24.20 -17.26 37.05
N ALA A 256 22.98 -16.74 36.90
CA ALA A 256 21.98 -16.75 37.97
C ALA A 256 21.56 -18.19 38.36
N LYS A 257 21.39 -19.07 37.38
CA LYS A 257 21.05 -20.49 37.60
C LYS A 257 22.19 -21.23 38.32
N GLU A 258 23.43 -21.06 37.89
CA GLU A 258 24.61 -21.64 38.53
C GLU A 258 24.71 -21.20 40.00
N THR A 259 24.48 -19.91 40.27
CA THR A 259 24.44 -19.37 41.63
C THR A 259 23.31 -20.00 42.47
N ALA A 260 22.12 -20.18 41.90
CA ALA A 260 21.00 -20.82 42.59
C ALA A 260 21.28 -22.30 42.89
N ILE A 261 21.92 -23.03 41.98
CA ILE A 261 22.36 -24.42 42.16
C ILE A 261 23.38 -24.50 43.30
N ASP A 262 24.38 -23.60 43.31
CA ASP A 262 25.42 -23.58 44.33
C ASP A 262 24.87 -23.32 45.74
N ASN A 263 23.87 -22.44 45.84
CA ASN A 263 23.19 -22.12 47.09
C ASN A 263 22.19 -23.20 47.55
N ASN A 264 21.89 -24.21 46.73
CA ASN A 264 20.94 -25.25 47.09
C ASN A 264 21.59 -26.25 48.09
N VAL A 265 21.17 -26.20 49.34
CA VAL A 265 21.68 -27.06 50.43
C VAL A 265 21.19 -28.51 50.36
N LYS A 266 20.20 -28.81 49.53
CA LYS A 266 19.65 -30.17 49.38
C LYS A 266 20.44 -31.04 48.38
N LEU A 267 21.29 -30.42 47.56
CA LEU A 267 22.08 -31.11 46.54
C LEU A 267 23.50 -31.40 47.06
N SER A 268 24.01 -32.58 46.76
CA SER A 268 25.44 -32.92 46.91
C SER A 268 26.30 -32.21 45.88
N ASP A 269 27.62 -32.15 46.11
CA ASP A 269 28.56 -31.51 45.18
C ASP A 269 28.56 -32.16 43.79
N THR A 270 28.39 -33.49 43.73
CA THR A 270 28.27 -34.23 42.47
C THR A 270 27.01 -33.84 41.70
N GLU A 271 25.87 -33.74 42.38
CA GLU A 271 24.60 -33.33 41.77
C GLU A 271 24.64 -31.87 41.30
N LYS A 272 25.25 -30.97 42.10
CA LYS A 272 25.49 -29.58 41.69
C LYS A 272 26.34 -29.49 40.44
N SER A 273 27.43 -30.25 40.37
CA SER A 273 28.31 -30.26 39.20
C SER A 273 27.59 -30.77 37.95
N ALA A 274 26.78 -31.83 38.07
CA ALA A 274 25.99 -32.36 36.97
C ALA A 274 24.92 -31.35 36.50
N ALA A 275 24.22 -30.70 37.44
CA ALA A 275 23.22 -29.68 37.14
C ALA A 275 23.81 -28.45 36.44
N LYS A 276 24.99 -27.97 36.88
CA LYS A 276 25.70 -26.86 36.21
C LYS A 276 26.16 -27.23 34.80
N ALA A 277 26.68 -28.46 34.61
CA ALA A 277 27.06 -28.94 33.28
C ALA A 277 25.84 -29.02 32.32
N ALA A 278 24.70 -29.52 32.80
CA ALA A 278 23.46 -29.57 32.03
C ALA A 278 22.94 -28.16 31.67
N ALA A 279 22.95 -27.23 32.62
CA ALA A 279 22.56 -25.84 32.39
C ALA A 279 23.47 -25.16 31.34
N LYS A 280 24.78 -25.38 31.43
CA LYS A 280 25.75 -24.88 30.45
C LYS A 280 25.51 -25.44 29.05
N GLN A 281 25.27 -26.75 28.94
CA GLN A 281 24.98 -27.40 27.66
C GLN A 281 23.70 -26.83 27.01
N ALA A 282 22.64 -26.63 27.80
CA ALA A 282 21.41 -26.01 27.32
C ALA A 282 21.65 -24.60 26.78
N ALA A 283 22.37 -23.76 27.54
CA ALA A 283 22.73 -22.41 27.09
C ALA A 283 23.59 -22.42 25.82
N ASP A 284 24.57 -23.32 25.71
CA ASP A 284 25.41 -23.41 24.51
C ASP A 284 24.60 -23.85 23.27
N ASP A 285 23.62 -24.74 23.43
CA ASP A 285 22.72 -25.13 22.34
C ASP A 285 21.77 -24.01 21.91
N ALA A 286 21.32 -23.20 22.85
CA ALA A 286 20.51 -22.03 22.52
C ALA A 286 21.30 -20.90 21.88
N LYS A 287 22.56 -20.68 22.25
CA LYS A 287 23.44 -19.74 21.53
C LYS A 287 23.57 -20.14 20.07
N LYS A 288 23.76 -21.43 19.78
CA LYS A 288 23.78 -21.95 18.39
C LYS A 288 22.46 -21.69 17.68
N ALA A 289 21.32 -21.88 18.36
CA ALA A 289 20.01 -21.60 17.80
C ALA A 289 19.80 -20.09 17.53
N ILE A 290 20.27 -19.19 18.41
CA ILE A 290 20.28 -17.74 18.19
C ILE A 290 21.17 -17.38 17.01
N ASP A 291 22.34 -18.00 16.87
CA ASP A 291 23.23 -17.80 15.72
C ASP A 291 22.58 -18.19 14.40
N ALA A 292 21.82 -19.30 14.39
CA ALA A 292 21.09 -19.76 13.23
C ALA A 292 19.81 -18.95 12.91
N ALA A 293 19.29 -18.18 13.87
CA ALA A 293 18.06 -17.41 13.68
C ALA A 293 18.23 -16.36 12.57
N THR A 294 17.24 -16.27 11.69
CA THR A 294 17.17 -15.29 10.60
C THR A 294 16.20 -14.15 10.90
N THR A 295 15.35 -14.33 11.92
CA THR A 295 14.34 -13.36 12.34
C THR A 295 14.43 -13.09 13.84
N GLN A 296 13.98 -11.91 14.27
CA GLN A 296 13.85 -11.61 15.69
C GLN A 296 12.86 -12.54 16.40
N ALA A 297 11.82 -13.00 15.70
CA ALA A 297 10.82 -13.92 16.26
C ALA A 297 11.43 -15.29 16.61
N GLU A 298 12.38 -15.78 15.82
CA GLU A 298 13.15 -16.99 16.13
C GLU A 298 14.05 -16.78 17.35
N VAL A 299 14.76 -15.65 17.43
CA VAL A 299 15.56 -15.29 18.62
C VAL A 299 14.69 -15.24 19.87
N ASP A 300 13.55 -14.54 19.80
CA ASP A 300 12.59 -14.43 20.92
C ASP A 300 12.02 -15.82 21.30
N ARG A 301 11.83 -16.72 20.34
CA ARG A 301 11.38 -18.10 20.59
C ARG A 301 12.44 -18.92 21.32
N VAL A 302 13.71 -18.80 20.93
CA VAL A 302 14.82 -19.49 21.61
C VAL A 302 14.91 -19.02 23.06
N LEU A 303 14.89 -17.71 23.28
CA LEU A 303 14.89 -17.13 24.64
C LEU A 303 13.72 -17.61 25.49
N ARG A 304 12.51 -17.73 24.93
CA ARG A 304 11.36 -18.30 25.66
C ARG A 304 11.57 -19.78 25.99
N ASN A 305 11.95 -20.60 25.02
CA ASN A 305 12.10 -22.04 25.21
C ASN A 305 13.17 -22.42 26.24
N ASP A 306 14.22 -21.62 26.33
CA ASP A 306 15.26 -21.80 27.36
C ASP A 306 14.77 -21.43 28.76
N ILE A 307 13.98 -20.35 28.88
CA ILE A 307 13.37 -19.95 30.15
C ILE A 307 12.31 -20.98 30.61
N TYR A 308 11.58 -21.63 29.69
CA TYR A 308 10.50 -22.58 30.01
C TYR A 308 10.95 -24.04 30.20
N LYS A 309 12.24 -24.37 30.09
CA LYS A 309 12.75 -25.67 30.55
C LYS A 309 13.04 -25.74 32.06
N ASP A 310 12.82 -24.63 32.77
CA ASP A 310 13.06 -24.51 34.21
C ASP A 310 11.88 -24.90 35.12
N ASP A 311 10.71 -25.27 34.57
CA ASP A 311 9.50 -25.54 35.38
C ASP A 311 8.86 -26.94 35.19
N ALA A 312 9.65 -27.92 34.76
CA ALA A 312 9.20 -29.33 34.72
C ALA A 312 10.16 -30.33 35.41
N ALA A 313 11.27 -29.85 35.99
CA ALA A 313 12.30 -30.71 36.59
C ALA A 313 12.71 -30.31 38.02
N ILE A 314 12.08 -29.31 38.63
CA ILE A 314 12.35 -28.91 40.04
C ILE A 314 11.12 -29.11 40.94
N ASN A 315 10.00 -29.62 40.43
CA ASN A 315 8.83 -29.88 41.27
C ASN A 315 8.10 -31.21 41.03
N GLU A 316 8.80 -32.25 40.59
CA GLU A 316 8.40 -33.65 40.84
C GLU A 316 9.66 -34.51 41.00
N VAL A 317 10.21 -34.51 42.22
CA VAL A 317 10.74 -35.76 42.79
C VAL A 317 9.84 -36.11 43.97
N GLU A 318 8.56 -36.34 43.69
CA GLU A 318 7.86 -37.39 44.42
C GLU A 318 7.80 -38.56 43.47
N ALA A 319 8.34 -39.71 43.92
CA ALA A 319 8.14 -40.96 43.20
C ALA A 319 6.64 -41.11 42.94
N PHE A 320 6.25 -41.32 41.67
CA PHE A 320 4.90 -41.59 41.25
C PHE A 320 4.34 -42.78 42.05
N ASP A 321 3.61 -42.51 43.14
CA ASP A 321 2.99 -43.54 43.98
C ASP A 321 1.71 -44.01 43.30
N LEU A 322 1.84 -45.04 42.46
CA LEU A 322 0.72 -45.77 41.85
C LEU A 322 -0.35 -46.20 42.87
N SER A 323 -0.01 -46.29 44.16
CA SER A 323 -0.94 -46.64 45.25
C SER A 323 -2.04 -45.59 45.45
N SER A 324 -1.79 -44.30 45.22
CA SER A 324 -2.83 -43.27 45.44
C SER A 324 -3.85 -43.17 44.29
N LEU A 325 -3.49 -43.65 43.10
CA LEU A 325 -4.35 -43.60 41.91
C LEU A 325 -5.23 -44.85 41.77
N LEU A 326 -4.72 -46.01 42.21
CA LEU A 326 -5.37 -47.31 42.03
C LEU A 326 -6.14 -47.78 43.26
N VAL A 327 -5.93 -47.19 44.44
CA VAL A 327 -6.59 -47.61 45.69
C VAL A 327 -7.81 -46.74 46.01
N ASN A 328 -9.01 -47.31 45.89
CA ASN A 328 -10.29 -46.67 46.19
C ASN A 328 -10.70 -46.88 47.67
N GLY A 329 -9.94 -46.29 48.58
CA GLY A 329 -10.22 -46.27 50.02
C GLY A 329 -9.48 -47.34 50.83
N PHE A 330 -9.92 -47.60 52.07
CA PHE A 330 -9.27 -48.56 52.97
C PHE A 330 -10.15 -49.80 53.20
N VAL A 331 -9.51 -50.93 53.53
CA VAL A 331 -10.21 -52.15 53.96
C VAL A 331 -10.37 -52.10 55.48
N SER A 332 -11.60 -52.16 55.99
CA SER A 332 -11.84 -52.20 57.44
C SER A 332 -12.13 -53.64 57.87
N VAL A 333 -11.41 -54.13 58.88
CA VAL A 333 -11.54 -55.50 59.41
C VAL A 333 -11.60 -55.46 60.93
N LYS A 334 -12.35 -56.38 61.54
CA LYS A 334 -12.40 -56.47 63.00
C LYS A 334 -11.14 -57.13 63.53
N GLN A 335 -10.70 -56.71 64.72
CA GLN A 335 -9.54 -57.29 65.38
C GLN A 335 -9.67 -58.81 65.52
N GLY A 336 -8.67 -59.54 65.02
CA GLY A 336 -8.62 -61.01 65.06
C GLY A 336 -9.32 -61.75 63.91
N GLU A 337 -10.01 -61.06 63.01
CA GLU A 337 -10.59 -61.67 61.80
C GLU A 337 -9.55 -61.76 60.67
N THR A 338 -9.60 -62.84 59.88
CA THR A 338 -8.68 -63.08 58.76
C THR A 338 -9.10 -62.26 57.54
N LEU A 339 -8.21 -61.37 57.08
CA LEU A 339 -8.40 -60.59 55.87
C LEU A 339 -8.40 -61.52 54.63
N THR A 340 -9.36 -61.36 53.73
CA THR A 340 -9.39 -62.13 52.46
C THR A 340 -8.76 -61.34 51.31
N ASP A 341 -8.24 -62.04 50.31
CA ASP A 341 -7.60 -61.41 49.15
C ASP A 341 -8.63 -60.61 48.35
N GLN A 342 -9.88 -61.08 48.32
CA GLN A 342 -10.99 -60.40 47.64
C GLN A 342 -11.34 -59.05 48.29
N GLU A 343 -11.25 -58.93 49.62
CA GLU A 343 -11.50 -57.66 50.32
C GLU A 343 -10.40 -56.64 50.01
N VAL A 344 -9.13 -57.07 49.97
CA VAL A 344 -7.99 -56.23 49.57
C VAL A 344 -8.11 -55.78 48.12
N LEU A 345 -8.41 -56.69 47.20
CA LEU A 345 -8.53 -56.38 45.77
C LEU A 345 -9.77 -55.55 45.44
N SER A 346 -10.86 -55.65 46.22
CA SER A 346 -12.07 -54.83 46.01
C SER A 346 -11.83 -53.33 46.18
N LYS A 347 -10.75 -52.96 46.85
CA LYS A 347 -10.31 -51.57 47.04
C LYS A 347 -9.20 -51.17 46.07
N VAL A 348 -8.84 -52.03 45.11
CA VAL A 348 -7.89 -51.73 44.04
C VAL A 348 -8.64 -51.72 42.70
N ASN A 349 -8.64 -50.60 42.00
CA ASN A 349 -9.30 -50.45 40.71
C ASN A 349 -8.41 -50.98 39.58
N LEU A 350 -8.42 -52.30 39.37
CA LEU A 350 -7.57 -52.98 38.41
C LEU A 350 -8.12 -52.86 36.97
N PRO A 351 -7.32 -52.38 35.99
CA PRO A 351 -7.67 -52.46 34.57
C PRO A 351 -7.78 -53.93 34.10
N LYS A 352 -8.52 -54.18 33.01
CA LYS A 352 -8.80 -55.54 32.50
C LYS A 352 -7.55 -56.32 32.03
N ASP A 353 -6.42 -55.64 31.85
CA ASP A 353 -5.19 -56.19 31.26
C ASP A 353 -4.03 -56.33 32.29
N VAL A 354 -4.33 -56.30 33.59
CA VAL A 354 -3.35 -56.42 34.69
C VAL A 354 -3.56 -57.73 35.46
N GLU A 355 -2.48 -58.47 35.70
CA GLU A 355 -2.50 -59.76 36.41
C GLU A 355 -1.99 -59.60 37.86
N VAL A 356 -2.71 -60.16 38.85
CA VAL A 356 -2.30 -60.11 40.26
C VAL A 356 -1.39 -61.30 40.56
N ILE A 357 -0.12 -61.03 40.90
CA ILE A 357 0.88 -62.06 41.16
C ILE A 357 0.80 -62.54 42.62
N LYS A 358 0.68 -61.62 43.58
CA LYS A 358 0.72 -61.94 45.02
C LYS A 358 -0.01 -60.89 45.86
N VAL A 359 -0.68 -61.33 46.92
CA VAL A 359 -1.27 -60.47 47.96
C VAL A 359 -0.69 -60.87 49.32
N GLU A 360 0.08 -59.99 49.94
CA GLU A 360 0.60 -60.16 51.29
C GLU A 360 -0.24 -59.35 52.29
N LYS A 361 -0.79 -60.05 53.29
CA LYS A 361 -1.77 -59.49 54.23
C LYS A 361 -1.14 -59.29 55.60
N PRO A 362 -1.41 -58.16 56.28
CA PRO A 362 -0.91 -57.92 57.62
C PRO A 362 -1.68 -58.75 58.65
N THR A 363 -1.08 -59.01 59.81
CA THR A 363 -1.76 -59.67 60.94
C THR A 363 -2.70 -58.69 61.64
N THR A 364 -3.98 -59.04 61.79
CA THR A 364 -5.04 -58.18 62.36
C THR A 364 -5.13 -58.25 63.89
N SER A 365 -4.05 -58.67 64.55
CA SER A 365 -4.01 -58.92 66.00
C SER A 365 -3.97 -57.64 66.84
N ALA A 366 -3.56 -56.51 66.25
CA ALA A 366 -3.49 -55.20 66.91
C ALA A 366 -4.36 -54.17 66.17
N LEU A 367 -5.00 -53.28 66.93
CA LEU A 367 -5.77 -52.16 66.39
C LEU A 367 -4.83 -51.14 65.74
N GLY A 368 -5.23 -50.56 64.61
CA GLY A 368 -4.46 -49.54 63.93
C GLY A 368 -4.52 -49.61 62.41
N ARG A 369 -3.76 -48.72 61.76
CA ARG A 369 -3.59 -48.68 60.30
C ARG A 369 -2.41 -49.56 59.90
N LEU A 370 -2.69 -50.59 59.12
CA LEU A 370 -1.75 -51.54 58.57
C LEU A 370 -1.77 -51.44 57.04
N VAL A 371 -0.86 -52.16 56.37
CA VAL A 371 -0.75 -52.17 54.91
C VAL A 371 -0.73 -53.60 54.41
N ALA A 372 -1.60 -53.90 53.44
CA ALA A 372 -1.52 -55.10 52.62
C ALA A 372 -0.77 -54.76 51.32
N LYS A 373 0.15 -55.62 50.90
CA LYS A 373 0.97 -55.42 49.70
C LYS A 373 0.44 -56.27 48.58
N VAL A 374 0.14 -55.65 47.43
CA VAL A 374 -0.37 -56.33 46.25
C VAL A 374 0.65 -56.18 45.13
N THR A 375 1.25 -57.28 44.71
CA THR A 375 2.18 -57.32 43.58
C THR A 375 1.42 -57.58 42.29
N LEU A 376 1.53 -56.69 41.33
CA LEU A 376 0.86 -56.72 40.04
C LEU A 376 1.85 -56.88 38.90
N LYS A 377 1.41 -57.55 37.83
CA LYS A 377 2.09 -57.60 36.54
C LYS A 377 1.31 -56.77 35.54
N LEU A 378 1.95 -55.75 34.98
CA LEU A 378 1.37 -54.92 33.93
C LEU A 378 1.45 -55.64 32.57
N SER A 379 0.68 -55.16 31.60
CA SER A 379 0.59 -55.76 30.25
C SER A 379 1.91 -55.69 29.45
N ASP A 380 2.84 -54.84 29.86
CA ASP A 380 4.20 -54.75 29.33
C ASP A 380 5.20 -55.73 29.98
N GLY A 381 4.75 -56.51 30.96
CA GLY A 381 5.53 -57.53 31.68
C GLY A 381 6.26 -57.03 32.92
N SER A 382 6.18 -55.74 33.26
CA SER A 382 6.77 -55.16 34.47
C SER A 382 6.00 -55.57 35.74
N VAL A 383 6.69 -55.61 36.88
CA VAL A 383 6.15 -56.03 38.18
C VAL A 383 6.21 -54.87 39.17
N GLU A 384 5.05 -54.49 39.71
CA GLU A 384 4.84 -53.31 40.55
C GLU A 384 4.16 -53.72 41.87
N GLU A 385 4.54 -53.10 43.00
CA GLU A 385 3.94 -53.37 44.32
C GLU A 385 3.07 -52.20 44.77
N ILE A 386 1.79 -52.46 45.01
CA ILE A 386 0.82 -51.48 45.50
C ILE A 386 0.55 -51.70 46.98
N ASN A 387 0.55 -50.60 47.74
CA ASN A 387 0.23 -50.60 49.16
C ASN A 387 -1.25 -50.27 49.38
N VAL A 388 -2.03 -51.24 49.85
CA VAL A 388 -3.45 -51.08 50.20
C VAL A 388 -3.57 -50.86 51.71
N PRO A 389 -4.11 -49.70 52.17
CA PRO A 389 -4.30 -49.43 53.58
C PRO A 389 -5.42 -50.30 54.17
N VAL A 390 -5.14 -50.92 55.31
CA VAL A 390 -6.07 -51.76 56.09
C VAL A 390 -6.23 -51.15 57.47
N GLU A 391 -7.47 -50.91 57.90
CA GLU A 391 -7.78 -50.39 59.24
C GLU A 391 -8.42 -51.48 60.09
N VAL A 392 -7.76 -51.83 61.20
CA VAL A 392 -8.28 -52.82 62.16
C VAL A 392 -9.07 -52.07 63.23
N VAL A 393 -10.39 -52.27 63.23
CA VAL A 393 -11.35 -51.57 64.10
C VAL A 393 -11.89 -52.48 65.21
N ALA A 394 -12.30 -51.89 66.33
CA ALA A 394 -12.95 -52.61 67.41
C ALA A 394 -14.38 -53.04 67.01
N PRO A 395 -14.87 -54.21 67.45
CA PRO A 395 -16.22 -54.66 67.12
C PRO A 395 -17.28 -53.76 67.75
N GLN A 396 -18.06 -53.06 66.92
CA GLN A 396 -19.19 -52.22 67.34
C GLN A 396 -20.51 -53.00 67.27
N ASN A 397 -21.28 -52.90 68.36
CA ASN A 397 -22.59 -53.51 68.58
C ASN A 397 -23.69 -52.61 67.98
N HIS A 398 -24.68 -53.20 67.31
CA HIS A 398 -25.72 -52.47 66.58
C HIS A 398 -26.65 -51.63 67.49
N GLY A 399 -27.00 -50.42 67.03
CA GLY A 399 -28.03 -49.57 67.61
C GLY A 399 -28.77 -48.77 66.53
N ASN A 400 -30.01 -49.18 66.29
CA ASN A 400 -31.05 -48.60 65.45
C ASN A 400 -31.39 -47.14 65.83
N GLU A 401 -31.78 -46.30 64.86
CA GLU A 401 -32.94 -45.39 64.88
C GLU A 401 -32.85 -44.22 63.88
N GLY A 402 -33.99 -43.87 63.27
CA GLY A 402 -34.42 -42.47 63.35
C GLY A 402 -34.45 -41.64 62.07
N ASN A 403 -35.59 -41.69 61.40
CA ASN A 403 -36.05 -40.79 60.35
C ASN A 403 -36.38 -39.38 60.90
N GLY A 404 -36.16 -38.31 60.12
CA GLY A 404 -37.04 -37.12 60.15
C GLY A 404 -36.47 -35.75 60.57
N ALA A 405 -36.63 -34.80 59.64
CA ALA A 405 -37.03 -33.40 59.84
C ALA A 405 -35.99 -32.30 60.20
N ASN A 406 -35.66 -31.53 59.15
CA ASN A 406 -35.95 -30.10 58.96
C ASN A 406 -35.05 -28.99 59.58
N ASN A 407 -34.57 -28.15 58.66
CA ASN A 407 -34.24 -26.71 58.70
C ASN A 407 -33.20 -26.12 59.68
N GLY A 408 -32.16 -25.52 59.07
CA GLY A 408 -31.30 -24.49 59.67
C GLY A 408 -30.47 -23.79 58.58
N ALA A 409 -30.86 -22.56 58.23
CA ALA A 409 -30.31 -21.76 57.15
C ALA A 409 -28.84 -21.32 57.36
N THR A 410 -28.05 -21.34 56.28
CA THR A 410 -26.98 -20.35 56.02
C THR A 410 -26.89 -20.06 54.52
N ASN A 411 -27.42 -18.91 54.12
CA ASN A 411 -27.28 -18.35 52.78
C ASN A 411 -25.79 -18.10 52.50
N THR A 412 -25.22 -18.77 51.50
CA THR A 412 -23.90 -18.45 50.95
C THR A 412 -24.07 -18.22 49.46
N ASP A 413 -23.66 -17.04 48.99
CA ASP A 413 -23.85 -16.55 47.63
C ASP A 413 -23.48 -17.60 46.58
N ALA A 414 -24.48 -18.01 45.77
CA ALA A 414 -24.25 -18.86 44.63
C ALA A 414 -23.39 -18.09 43.60
N LYS A 415 -22.12 -18.47 43.45
CA LYS A 415 -21.24 -17.95 42.39
C LYS A 415 -21.83 -18.30 41.02
N ALA A 416 -21.89 -17.33 40.11
CA ALA A 416 -22.34 -17.56 38.74
C ALA A 416 -21.43 -18.57 38.00
N ASP A 417 -22.03 -19.49 37.24
CA ASP A 417 -21.35 -20.39 36.32
C ASP A 417 -20.93 -19.63 35.07
N LYS A 418 -19.60 -19.53 34.86
CA LYS A 418 -18.97 -18.73 33.80
C LYS A 418 -18.39 -19.57 32.66
N ALA A 419 -18.50 -20.90 32.73
CA ALA A 419 -17.89 -21.80 31.73
C ALA A 419 -18.42 -21.54 30.31
N LYS A 420 -19.72 -21.23 30.17
CA LYS A 420 -20.33 -20.87 28.88
C LYS A 420 -19.85 -19.53 28.35
N LEU A 421 -19.62 -18.55 29.22
CA LEU A 421 -19.10 -17.25 28.82
C LEU A 421 -17.64 -17.34 28.37
N GLU A 422 -16.83 -18.18 29.03
CA GLU A 422 -15.45 -18.45 28.62
C GLU A 422 -15.39 -19.08 27.23
N ALA A 423 -16.21 -20.10 26.96
CA ALA A 423 -16.31 -20.72 25.65
C ALA A 423 -16.77 -19.73 24.56
N ALA A 424 -17.76 -18.88 24.86
CA ALA A 424 -18.25 -17.86 23.92
C ALA A 424 -17.19 -16.79 23.61
N ILE A 425 -16.38 -16.37 24.59
CA ILE A 425 -15.27 -15.43 24.39
C ILE A 425 -14.20 -16.06 23.50
N HIS A 426 -13.82 -17.31 23.75
CA HIS A 426 -12.85 -18.03 22.90
C HIS A 426 -13.33 -18.13 21.45
N GLN A 427 -14.60 -18.46 21.24
CA GLN A 427 -15.18 -18.55 19.91
C GLN A 427 -15.20 -17.18 19.20
N LEU A 428 -15.45 -16.09 19.91
CA LEU A 428 -15.44 -14.74 19.37
C LEU A 428 -14.02 -14.25 19.04
N ASP A 429 -13.00 -14.61 19.83
CA ASP A 429 -11.61 -14.20 19.62
C ASP A 429 -10.91 -14.99 18.49
N GLU A 430 -11.30 -16.25 18.25
CA GLU A 430 -10.71 -17.09 17.20
C GLU A 430 -11.32 -16.87 15.81
N PHE A 431 -12.53 -16.33 15.73
CA PHE A 431 -13.25 -16.18 14.46
C PHE A 431 -12.67 -15.03 13.62
N LYS A 432 -12.53 -15.27 12.30
CA LYS A 432 -12.00 -14.26 11.37
C LYS A 432 -13.12 -13.39 10.83
N PHE A 433 -13.11 -12.10 11.18
CA PHE A 433 -14.07 -11.11 10.71
C PHE A 433 -13.44 -10.18 9.65
N ASP A 434 -14.28 -9.55 8.83
CA ASP A 434 -13.87 -8.41 8.00
C ASP A 434 -13.52 -7.18 8.88
N THR A 435 -12.89 -6.17 8.29
CA THR A 435 -12.33 -5.02 9.02
C THR A 435 -13.36 -4.18 9.79
N GLU A 436 -14.62 -4.16 9.35
CA GLU A 436 -15.69 -3.38 9.99
C GLU A 436 -16.32 -4.19 11.13
N THR A 437 -16.65 -5.45 10.88
CA THR A 437 -17.19 -6.40 11.89
C THR A 437 -16.18 -6.72 12.99
N ALA A 438 -14.87 -6.73 12.69
CA ALA A 438 -13.83 -6.97 13.68
C ALA A 438 -13.80 -5.90 14.79
N LYS A 439 -14.20 -4.65 14.51
CA LYS A 439 -14.26 -3.61 15.54
C LYS A 439 -15.38 -3.87 16.54
N GLU A 440 -16.54 -4.30 16.06
CA GLU A 440 -17.68 -4.67 16.90
C GLU A 440 -17.41 -5.94 17.71
N ALA A 441 -16.79 -6.96 17.09
CA ALA A 441 -16.39 -8.19 17.76
C ALA A 441 -15.38 -7.93 18.90
N ASN A 442 -14.37 -7.09 18.65
CA ASN A 442 -13.37 -6.73 19.66
C ASN A 442 -13.97 -5.93 20.83
N ALA A 443 -14.93 -5.04 20.57
CA ALA A 443 -15.65 -4.31 21.62
C ALA A 443 -16.51 -5.26 22.47
N LEU A 444 -17.20 -6.21 21.83
CA LEU A 444 -18.02 -7.22 22.50
C LEU A 444 -17.17 -8.20 23.34
N SER A 445 -16.02 -8.64 22.81
CA SER A 445 -15.04 -9.46 23.54
C SER A 445 -14.51 -8.72 24.78
N ALA A 446 -14.21 -7.42 24.66
CA ALA A 446 -13.75 -6.62 25.78
C ALA A 446 -14.81 -6.47 26.88
N ASP A 447 -16.08 -6.28 26.52
CA ASP A 447 -17.18 -6.21 27.49
C ASP A 447 -17.47 -7.56 28.14
N ALA A 448 -17.37 -8.66 27.39
CA ALA A 448 -17.51 -10.01 27.91
C ALA A 448 -16.40 -10.36 28.92
N LYS A 449 -15.15 -9.99 28.63
CA LYS A 449 -14.01 -10.14 29.56
C LYS A 449 -14.21 -9.36 30.87
N LYS A 450 -14.87 -8.20 30.83
CA LYS A 450 -15.22 -7.45 32.06
C LYS A 450 -16.26 -8.17 32.90
N VAL A 451 -17.31 -8.73 32.28
CA VAL A 451 -18.33 -9.53 33.00
C VAL A 451 -17.70 -10.82 33.55
N PHE A 452 -16.80 -11.45 32.80
CA PHE A 452 -16.06 -12.62 33.25
C PHE A 452 -15.16 -12.30 34.46
N ALA A 453 -14.45 -11.17 34.45
CA ALA A 453 -13.61 -10.73 35.56
C ALA A 453 -14.38 -10.24 36.80
N ASN A 454 -15.66 -9.86 36.68
CA ASN A 454 -16.46 -9.38 37.79
C ASN A 454 -16.90 -10.55 38.71
N ALA A 455 -16.30 -10.64 39.90
CA ALA A 455 -16.62 -11.68 40.88
C ALA A 455 -18.05 -11.58 41.47
N ALA A 456 -18.68 -10.41 41.38
CA ALA A 456 -20.04 -10.14 41.85
C ALA A 456 -21.10 -10.19 40.73
N ALA A 457 -20.73 -10.57 39.50
CA ALA A 457 -21.68 -10.70 38.40
C ALA A 457 -22.74 -11.76 38.72
N SER A 458 -24.01 -11.38 38.58
CA SER A 458 -25.14 -12.29 38.70
C SER A 458 -25.21 -13.25 37.51
N GLN A 459 -25.83 -14.42 37.69
CA GLN A 459 -26.02 -15.37 36.59
C GLN A 459 -26.78 -14.75 35.41
N ALA A 460 -27.73 -13.85 35.68
CA ALA A 460 -28.48 -13.15 34.65
C ALA A 460 -27.60 -12.23 33.78
N GLU A 461 -26.57 -11.60 34.35
CA GLU A 461 -25.61 -10.77 33.60
C GLU A 461 -24.67 -11.63 32.76
N VAL A 462 -24.24 -12.78 33.28
CA VAL A 462 -23.43 -13.76 32.54
C VAL A 462 -24.22 -14.32 31.35
N ASP A 463 -25.46 -14.76 31.57
CA ASP A 463 -26.33 -15.32 30.53
C ASP A 463 -26.71 -14.27 29.47
N ALA A 464 -26.96 -13.01 29.88
CA ALA A 464 -27.23 -11.91 28.95
C ALA A 464 -26.03 -11.62 28.03
N MET A 465 -24.80 -11.73 28.55
CA MET A 465 -23.59 -11.53 27.77
C MET A 465 -23.35 -12.68 26.78
N VAL A 466 -23.53 -13.92 27.21
CA VAL A 466 -23.48 -15.11 26.34
C VAL A 466 -24.45 -14.95 25.17
N LYS A 467 -25.71 -14.59 25.47
CA LYS A 467 -26.74 -14.37 24.44
C LYS A 467 -26.37 -13.27 23.45
N ARG A 468 -25.74 -12.19 23.91
CA ARG A 468 -25.30 -11.09 23.04
C ARG A 468 -24.19 -11.51 22.07
N ILE A 469 -23.29 -12.38 22.51
CA ILE A 469 -22.25 -12.99 21.66
C ILE A 469 -22.89 -13.95 20.65
N GLU A 470 -23.84 -14.80 21.08
CA GLU A 470 -24.56 -15.72 20.20
C GLU A 470 -25.38 -14.98 19.10
N ASP A 471 -26.07 -13.90 19.47
CA ASP A 471 -26.84 -13.06 18.55
C ASP A 471 -25.90 -12.38 17.52
N PHE A 472 -24.73 -11.90 17.96
CA PHE A 472 -23.72 -11.33 17.08
C PHE A 472 -23.17 -12.37 16.08
N MET A 473 -22.82 -13.57 16.55
CA MET A 473 -22.33 -14.65 15.68
C MET A 473 -23.39 -15.09 14.66
N THR A 474 -24.66 -15.12 15.06
CA THR A 474 -25.78 -15.44 14.17
C THR A 474 -25.99 -14.35 13.10
N LYS A 475 -25.86 -13.07 13.49
CA LYS A 475 -25.92 -11.92 12.57
C LYS A 475 -24.82 -12.02 11.52
N VAL A 476 -23.58 -12.28 11.93
CA VAL A 476 -22.43 -12.40 11.02
C VAL A 476 -22.59 -13.59 10.07
N ALA A 477 -23.04 -14.75 10.58
CA ALA A 477 -23.30 -15.92 9.76
C ALA A 477 -24.35 -15.65 8.66
N SER A 478 -25.42 -14.92 8.97
CA SER A 478 -26.45 -14.55 7.98
C SER A 478 -25.97 -13.53 6.93
N SER A 479 -24.89 -12.79 7.20
CA SER A 479 -24.32 -11.80 6.28
C SER A 479 -23.27 -12.37 5.33
N THR A 480 -22.89 -13.66 5.49
CA THR A 480 -21.80 -14.29 4.71
C THR A 480 -22.30 -15.06 3.47
N ASP A 481 -23.62 -15.08 3.22
CA ASP A 481 -24.25 -15.91 2.18
C ASP A 481 -24.42 -15.25 0.79
N HIS A 482 -23.63 -14.22 0.46
CA HIS A 482 -23.61 -13.64 -0.89
C HIS A 482 -22.20 -13.45 -1.47
N ALA A 483 -21.61 -14.56 -1.91
CA ALA A 483 -20.77 -14.66 -3.12
C ALA A 483 -20.62 -16.18 -3.43
N THR A 484 -21.29 -16.77 -4.41
CA THR A 484 -20.90 -16.77 -5.84
C THR A 484 -21.96 -17.57 -6.63
N PRO A 485 -22.34 -17.20 -7.88
CA PRO A 485 -23.46 -17.85 -8.58
C PRO A 485 -23.04 -19.05 -9.44
N ALA A 486 -23.76 -20.17 -9.37
CA ALA A 486 -23.87 -21.16 -10.46
C ALA A 486 -25.09 -22.11 -10.26
N ASN A 487 -26.01 -22.07 -11.22
CA ASN A 487 -27.07 -23.02 -11.66
C ASN A 487 -27.04 -24.47 -11.11
N ASP A 488 -28.14 -25.24 -10.97
CA ASP A 488 -29.41 -25.24 -11.73
C ASP A 488 -30.45 -26.16 -11.03
N GLN A 489 -31.74 -25.83 -11.14
CA GLN A 489 -32.77 -26.88 -11.29
C GLN A 489 -33.90 -26.38 -12.21
N ALA A 490 -33.69 -26.62 -13.50
CA ALA A 490 -34.65 -27.17 -14.46
C ALA A 490 -36.11 -26.67 -14.40
N ALA A 491 -36.51 -25.86 -15.39
CA ALA A 491 -37.29 -26.33 -16.54
C ALA A 491 -37.93 -25.14 -17.29
N GLN A 492 -37.25 -24.67 -18.34
CA GLN A 492 -37.78 -24.55 -19.71
C GLN A 492 -36.67 -24.02 -20.63
N THR A 493 -35.91 -24.97 -21.18
CA THR A 493 -35.07 -24.85 -22.38
C THR A 493 -35.96 -24.74 -23.66
N PRO A 494 -35.44 -24.44 -24.88
CA PRO A 494 -34.02 -24.48 -25.28
C PRO A 494 -33.48 -23.40 -26.24
N ALA A 495 -32.15 -23.24 -26.13
CA ALA A 495 -31.12 -23.13 -27.19
C ALA A 495 -31.11 -21.88 -28.08
N VAL A 496 -29.96 -21.29 -28.45
CA VAL A 496 -28.74 -21.95 -28.96
C VAL A 496 -27.49 -21.05 -28.74
N ALA A 497 -26.35 -21.67 -28.44
CA ALA A 497 -24.99 -21.09 -28.57
C ALA A 497 -24.40 -21.44 -29.96
N PRO A 498 -23.13 -21.15 -30.27
CA PRO A 498 -22.40 -19.88 -30.27
C PRO A 498 -21.92 -19.53 -31.71
N ALA A 499 -21.41 -18.31 -31.91
CA ALA A 499 -20.80 -17.93 -33.18
C ALA A 499 -19.37 -18.48 -33.32
N THR A 500 -19.08 -19.13 -34.45
CA THR A 500 -17.75 -19.19 -35.08
C THR A 500 -17.87 -18.65 -36.51
N THR A 501 -16.93 -17.77 -36.86
CA THR A 501 -16.43 -17.39 -38.20
C THR A 501 -17.37 -17.29 -39.43
N GLN A 502 -17.25 -16.14 -40.10
CA GLN A 502 -17.14 -15.95 -41.57
C GLN A 502 -18.30 -15.23 -42.30
N ALA A 503 -17.91 -14.10 -42.92
CA ALA A 503 -18.37 -13.49 -44.17
C ALA A 503 -19.78 -12.86 -44.34
N ALA A 504 -19.69 -11.63 -44.86
CA ALA A 504 -20.51 -11.04 -45.93
C ALA A 504 -21.89 -10.41 -45.63
N ALA A 505 -21.94 -9.14 -46.04
CA ALA A 505 -23.01 -8.48 -46.79
C ALA A 505 -24.28 -7.99 -46.07
N ASN A 506 -24.37 -6.66 -46.10
CA ASN A 506 -25.47 -5.84 -46.60
C ASN A 506 -26.68 -5.48 -45.73
N ALA A 507 -26.92 -4.16 -45.79
CA ALA A 507 -28.20 -3.43 -45.84
C ALA A 507 -28.96 -3.33 -44.51
N SER A 508 -28.94 -2.13 -43.92
CA SER A 508 -30.06 -1.15 -43.97
C SER A 508 -31.15 -1.52 -42.96
N GLN A 509 -31.45 -0.73 -41.94
CA GLN A 509 -32.12 0.56 -42.09
C GLN A 509 -32.05 1.37 -40.78
N THR A 510 -31.62 2.62 -40.95
CA THR A 510 -32.14 3.85 -40.32
C THR A 510 -33.60 3.74 -39.83
N VAL A 511 -34.03 4.42 -38.76
CA VAL A 511 -34.41 5.85 -38.77
C VAL A 511 -34.75 6.33 -37.33
N SER A 512 -34.05 7.40 -36.88
CA SER A 512 -34.48 8.58 -36.07
C SER A 512 -35.20 8.39 -34.71
N ALA A 513 -35.17 9.29 -33.70
CA ALA A 513 -34.83 10.70 -33.63
C ALA A 513 -34.48 11.12 -32.19
N GLN A 514 -33.37 11.86 -32.02
CA GLN A 514 -33.26 13.19 -31.41
C GLN A 514 -34.18 13.58 -30.22
N ALA A 515 -33.60 13.78 -29.03
CA ALA A 515 -33.87 14.96 -28.17
C ALA A 515 -32.83 15.12 -27.04
N ASN A 516 -32.33 16.36 -26.94
CA ASN A 516 -31.43 16.93 -25.95
C ASN A 516 -31.87 16.76 -24.48
N ALA A 517 -30.92 16.56 -23.56
CA ALA A 517 -30.39 17.63 -22.69
C ALA A 517 -29.77 17.04 -21.40
N ARG A 518 -28.49 17.38 -21.18
CA ARG A 518 -27.75 17.13 -19.94
C ARG A 518 -28.20 18.09 -18.84
N LYS A 519 -28.32 17.60 -17.60
CA LYS A 519 -27.79 18.29 -16.40
C LYS A 519 -27.42 17.25 -15.34
N ALA A 520 -26.12 17.11 -15.13
CA ALA A 520 -25.54 16.48 -13.97
C ALA A 520 -25.45 17.53 -12.86
N ALA A 521 -25.95 17.20 -11.66
CA ALA A 521 -25.52 17.81 -10.41
C ALA A 521 -25.28 16.66 -9.44
N LYS A 522 -24.03 16.57 -8.99
CA LYS A 522 -23.45 15.54 -8.14
C LYS A 522 -23.53 16.07 -6.71
N GLU A 523 -24.31 15.41 -5.87
CA GLU A 523 -24.25 15.62 -4.43
C GLU A 523 -23.06 14.84 -3.85
N LEU A 524 -22.39 15.46 -2.88
CA LEU A 524 -21.48 14.83 -1.92
C LEU A 524 -21.82 15.43 -0.55
N PRO A 525 -22.02 14.61 0.51
CA PRO A 525 -22.35 15.11 1.83
C PRO A 525 -21.11 15.23 2.73
N ASN A 526 -21.24 16.16 3.69
CA ASN A 526 -20.69 16.16 5.06
C ASN A 526 -19.21 16.51 5.28
N THR A 527 -18.96 17.56 6.07
CA THR A 527 -18.23 17.45 7.37
C THR A 527 -18.58 18.62 8.31
N GLY A 528 -19.13 18.28 9.48
CA GLY A 528 -18.55 18.66 10.77
C GLY A 528 -18.67 20.10 11.27
N THR A 529 -19.64 20.32 12.14
CA THR A 529 -19.68 21.34 13.20
C THR A 529 -18.46 21.29 14.14
N VAL A 530 -17.87 22.45 14.46
CA VAL A 530 -17.67 22.93 15.85
C VAL A 530 -17.39 24.45 15.86
N ASN A 531 -18.15 25.15 16.71
CA ASN A 531 -17.98 26.55 17.07
C ASN A 531 -16.76 26.75 17.96
N SER A 532 -16.04 27.87 17.77
CA SER A 532 -15.74 28.73 18.92
C SER A 532 -15.62 30.20 18.51
N THR A 533 -16.10 31.01 19.42
CA THR A 533 -16.53 32.40 19.30
C THR A 533 -15.39 33.34 19.69
N VAL A 534 -15.48 34.60 19.25
CA VAL A 534 -14.80 35.81 19.77
C VAL A 534 -13.39 36.10 19.23
N ALA A 535 -13.29 37.02 18.27
CA ALA A 535 -12.83 38.39 18.53
C ALA A 535 -12.99 39.27 17.27
N MET A 536 -13.43 40.49 17.52
CA MET A 536 -13.91 41.51 16.59
C MET A 536 -12.78 42.47 16.17
N VAL A 537 -12.96 43.11 15.00
CA VAL A 537 -12.57 44.49 14.65
C VAL A 537 -11.11 44.76 14.26
N ALA A 538 -10.88 45.06 12.97
CA ALA A 538 -10.69 46.44 12.48
C ALA A 538 -10.15 46.46 11.04
N ALA A 539 -10.86 47.16 10.16
CA ALA A 539 -10.36 47.62 8.87
C ALA A 539 -9.34 48.75 9.06
N ALA A 540 -8.31 48.80 8.20
CA ALA A 540 -7.72 50.06 7.72
C ALA A 540 -6.79 49.79 6.52
N ALA A 541 -7.22 50.27 5.36
CA ALA A 541 -6.36 50.52 4.22
C ALA A 541 -5.34 51.62 4.56
N SER A 542 -4.09 51.48 4.13
CA SER A 542 -3.17 52.60 3.91
C SER A 542 -2.04 52.19 2.99
N ALA A 543 -2.15 52.61 1.74
CA ALA A 543 -1.04 52.75 0.81
C ALA A 543 -0.19 53.96 1.25
N VAL A 544 1.13 53.79 1.39
CA VAL A 544 2.07 54.92 1.38
C VAL A 544 3.36 54.49 0.67
N LEU A 545 3.67 55.28 -0.36
CA LEU A 545 4.90 55.33 -1.15
C LEU A 545 6.16 55.49 -0.27
N GLY A 546 7.21 54.73 -0.60
CA GLY A 546 8.54 54.87 -0.03
C GLY A 546 9.62 54.88 -1.13
N LEU A 547 9.84 56.07 -1.67
CA LEU A 547 10.89 56.44 -2.62
C LEU A 547 12.28 56.22 -1.99
N GLY A 548 13.04 55.25 -2.50
CA GLY A 548 14.39 54.90 -2.01
C GLY A 548 15.49 55.39 -2.94
N LEU A 549 16.01 56.55 -2.58
CA LEU A 549 17.01 57.41 -3.21
C LEU A 549 18.34 56.74 -3.62
N ALA A 550 18.91 57.26 -4.70
CA ALA A 550 20.20 56.91 -5.29
C ALA A 550 21.41 57.09 -4.35
N GLY A 551 22.38 56.16 -4.45
CA GLY A 551 23.72 56.26 -3.88
C GLY A 551 24.76 55.79 -4.89
N ARG A 552 25.31 56.74 -5.65
CA ARG A 552 26.44 56.58 -6.57
C ARG A 552 27.73 56.87 -5.79
N ARG A 553 28.70 55.94 -5.74
CA ARG A 553 30.15 56.28 -5.67
C ARG A 553 30.99 55.20 -6.38
N ARG A 554 31.80 55.69 -7.32
CA ARG A 554 32.97 55.02 -7.91
C ARG A 554 34.18 55.21 -7.00
N LYS A 555 35.08 54.24 -6.99
CA LYS A 555 36.56 54.32 -7.03
C LYS A 555 37.05 52.86 -7.05
N GLU A 556 37.62 52.37 -8.16
CA GLU A 556 39.02 52.50 -8.60
C GLU A 556 40.02 51.84 -7.64
N ASP A 557 41.03 51.22 -8.28
CA ASP A 557 42.27 50.61 -7.76
C ASP A 557 42.19 49.11 -7.45
N GLU A 558 43.13 48.23 -7.85
CA GLU A 558 44.29 48.31 -8.75
C GLU A 558 44.84 46.86 -8.86
N GLU A 559 45.35 46.52 -10.05
CA GLU A 559 46.44 45.58 -10.39
C GLU A 559 46.75 44.33 -9.53
N ALA A 560 46.70 43.15 -10.18
CA ALA A 560 47.89 42.42 -10.67
C ALA A 560 47.48 41.22 -11.57
#